data_AF-A0A2V7LWC9-F1
#
_entry.id   AF-A0A2V7LWC9-F1
#
_cell.length_a   1.000
_cell.length_b   1.000
_cell.length_c   1.000
_cell.angle_alpha   90.00
_cell.angle_beta   90.00
_cell.angle_gamma   90.00
#
_symmetry.space_group_name_H-M   'P 1'
#
loop_
_entity.id
_entity.type
_entity.pdbx_description
1 polymer ?
#
loop_
_entity_poly.entity_id
_entity_poly.type
_entity_poly.pdbx_seq_one_letter_code
_entity_poly.pdbx_strand_id
1 'polypeptide(L)' 'MATKRGKRTASPKAAEIVRLVEALSTGVGSHDGVVLGRGIADLLRDAYRAKQGKVPGWVRQLIAYYGRKRAR' A
#
# COMPACT_ATOMS: atom_id res chain seq x y z
N MET A 1 12.90 28.15 0.65
CA MET A 1 12.16 27.50 -0.46
C MET A 1 12.01 26.02 -0.12
N ALA A 2 10.86 25.59 0.41
CA ALA A 2 10.62 24.18 0.72
C ALA A 2 9.96 23.51 -0.48
N THR A 3 10.65 22.58 -1.13
CA THR A 3 10.12 21.80 -2.25
C THR A 3 8.92 20.99 -1.79
N LYS A 4 7.71 21.46 -2.11
CA LYS A 4 6.44 20.76 -1.90
C LYS A 4 6.43 19.53 -2.81
N ARG A 5 7.09 18.46 -2.39
CA ARG A 5 7.19 17.18 -3.12
C ARG A 5 5.75 16.71 -3.32
N GLY A 6 5.27 16.83 -4.56
CA GLY A 6 3.87 16.66 -4.93
C GLY A 6 3.29 15.44 -4.23
N LYS A 7 2.40 15.69 -3.26
CA LYS A 7 1.65 14.68 -2.53
C LYS A 7 0.68 14.09 -3.54
N ARG A 8 1.16 13.15 -4.37
CA ARG A 8 0.34 12.36 -5.30
C ARG A 8 -0.85 11.90 -4.47
N THR A 9 -2.02 12.47 -4.76
CA THR A 9 -3.23 12.24 -3.97
C THR A 9 -3.43 10.74 -3.92
N ALA A 10 -3.37 10.16 -2.72
CA ALA A 10 -3.52 8.73 -2.56
C ALA A 10 -4.89 8.35 -3.15
N SER A 11 -4.92 7.33 -4.00
CA SER A 11 -6.16 6.80 -4.55
C SER A 11 -7.09 6.47 -3.38
N PRO A 12 -8.38 6.86 -3.42
CA PRO A 12 -9.34 6.55 -2.36
C PRO A 12 -9.34 5.05 -2.02
N LYS A 13 -9.24 4.20 -3.04
CA LYS A 13 -9.17 2.74 -2.89
C LYS A 13 -7.91 2.27 -2.18
N ALA A 14 -6.76 2.88 -2.47
CA ALA A 14 -5.52 2.57 -1.76
C ALA A 14 -5.60 3.01 -0.29
N ALA A 15 -6.18 4.18 -0.02
CA ALA A 15 -6.38 4.67 1.35
C ALA A 15 -7.32 3.77 2.16
N GLU A 16 -8.38 3.27 1.55
CA GLU A 16 -9.33 2.35 2.18
C GLU A 16 -8.69 1.01 2.53
N ILE A 17 -7.91 0.41 1.63
CA ILE A 17 -7.14 -0.81 1.92
C ILE A 17 -6.17 -0.59 3.09
N VAL A 18 -5.49 0.56 3.13
CA VAL A 18 -4.58 0.88 4.26
C VAL A 18 -5.35 0.92 5.57
N ARG A 19 -6.52 1.57 5.62
CA ARG A 19 -7.37 1.62 6.82
C ARG A 19 -7.84 0.23 7.25
N LEU A 20 -8.21 -0.63 6.32
CA LEU A 20 -8.60 -2.02 6.62
C LEU A 20 -7.43 -2.80 7.23
N VAL A 21 -6.23 -2.65 6.67
CA VAL A 21 -5.03 -3.29 7.22
C VAL A 21 -4.72 -2.76 8.62
N GLU A 22 -4.83 -1.45 8.85
CA GLU A 22 -4.66 -0.84 10.17
C GLU A 22 -5.69 -1.36 11.19
N ALA A 23 -6.96 -1.48 10.78
CA ALA A 23 -8.01 -2.06 11.62
C ALA A 23 -7.73 -3.54 11.97
N LEU A 24 -7.30 -4.34 10.99
CA LEU A 24 -6.97 -5.76 11.19
C LEU A 24 -5.69 -5.98 12.02
N SER A 25 -4.77 -5.00 12.01
CA SER A 25 -3.51 -5.06 12.78
C SER A 25 -3.57 -4.30 14.11
N THR A 26 -4.75 -3.79 14.47
CA THR A 26 -4.96 -3.14 15.77
C THR A 26 -4.79 -4.18 16.87
N GLY A 27 -3.87 -3.91 17.82
CA GLY A 27 -3.60 -4.78 18.96
C GLY A 27 -2.49 -5.82 18.76
N VAL A 28 -2.00 -6.02 17.54
CA VAL A 28 -0.87 -6.96 17.25
C VAL A 28 0.46 -6.25 16.98
N GLY A 29 0.43 -4.95 16.68
CA GLY A 29 1.64 -4.12 16.57
C GLY A 29 1.86 -3.57 15.16
N SER A 30 2.61 -2.46 15.09
CA SER A 30 2.79 -1.71 13.84
C SER A 30 3.58 -2.48 12.77
N HIS A 31 4.46 -3.40 13.18
CA HIS A 31 5.24 -4.25 12.28
C HIS A 31 4.34 -5.25 11.53
N ASP A 32 3.40 -5.88 12.23
CA ASP A 32 2.49 -6.88 11.66
C ASP A 32 1.55 -6.27 10.63
N GLY A 33 1.09 -5.03 10.87
CA GLY A 33 0.33 -4.26 9.88
C GLY A 33 1.13 -3.96 8.60
N VAL A 34 2.44 -3.78 8.68
CA VAL A 34 3.30 -3.59 7.49
C VAL A 34 3.49 -4.89 6.73
N VAL A 35 3.74 -6.00 7.42
CA VAL A 35 3.90 -7.33 6.81
C VAL A 35 2.60 -7.73 6.10
N LEU A 36 1.45 -7.61 6.78
CA LEU A 36 0.14 -7.90 6.21
C LEU A 36 -0.16 -7.04 4.98
N GLY A 37 0.04 -5.72 5.10
CA GLY A 37 -0.19 -4.79 4.00
C GLY A 37 0.71 -5.03 2.78
N ARG A 38 1.96 -5.45 3.01
CA ARG A 38 2.87 -5.85 1.93
C ARG A 38 2.40 -7.13 1.23
N GLY A 39 1.99 -8.14 1.99
CA GLY A 39 1.43 -9.38 1.44
C GLY A 39 0.22 -9.10 0.55
N ILE A 40 -0.71 -8.26 1.02
CA ILE A 40 -1.89 -7.84 0.24
C ILE A 40 -1.49 -7.10 -1.04
N ALA A 41 -0.54 -6.15 -0.95
CA ALA A 41 -0.08 -5.40 -2.11
C ALA A 41 0.56 -6.30 -3.18
N ASP A 42 1.36 -7.29 -2.76
CA ASP A 42 1.99 -8.26 -3.67
C ASP A 42 0.96 -9.21 -4.30
N LEU A 43 -0.02 -9.71 -3.52
CA LEU A 43 -1.12 -10.51 -4.06
C LEU A 43 -1.93 -9.74 -5.11
N LEU A 44 -2.25 -8.48 -4.85
CA LEU A 44 -2.96 -7.63 -5.81
C LEU A 44 -2.13 -7.42 -7.08
N ARG A 45 -0.83 -7.13 -6.94
CA ARG A 45 0.08 -6.97 -8.08
C ARG A 45 0.05 -8.21 -8.97
N ASP A 46 0.19 -9.39 -8.37
CA ASP A 46 0.32 -10.64 -9.10
C ASP A 46 -1.02 -11.03 -9.75
N ALA A 47 -2.14 -10.86 -9.03
CA ALA A 47 -3.48 -11.10 -9.57
C ALA A 47 -3.81 -10.18 -10.76
N TYR A 48 -3.50 -8.88 -10.66
CA TYR A 48 -3.74 -7.94 -11.76
C TYR A 48 -2.80 -8.20 -12.95
N ARG A 49 -1.54 -8.55 -12.69
CA ARG A 49 -0.59 -8.89 -13.76
C ARG A 49 -1.03 -10.14 -14.50
N ALA A 50 -1.46 -11.18 -13.78
CA ALA A 50 -1.95 -12.42 -14.37
C ALA A 50 -3.23 -12.20 -15.18
N LYS A 51 -4.19 -11.41 -14.66
CA LYS A 51 -5.49 -11.21 -15.30
C LYS A 51 -5.49 -10.17 -16.42
N GLN A 52 -4.69 -9.11 -16.31
CA GLN A 52 -4.79 -7.93 -17.18
C GLN A 52 -3.47 -7.54 -17.85
N GLY A 53 -2.37 -8.24 -17.57
CA GLY A 53 -1.03 -7.90 -18.06
C GLY A 53 -0.45 -6.61 -17.48
N LYS A 54 -1.21 -5.85 -16.68
CA LYS A 54 -0.82 -4.55 -16.13
C LYS A 54 -1.27 -4.38 -14.69
N VAL A 55 -0.47 -3.67 -13.91
CA VAL A 55 -0.77 -3.32 -12.52
C VAL A 55 -1.43 -1.94 -12.46
N PRO A 56 -2.64 -1.80 -11.90
CA PRO A 56 -3.30 -0.50 -11.74
C PRO A 56 -2.48 0.50 -10.92
N GLY A 57 -2.65 1.80 -11.22
CA GLY A 57 -1.91 2.87 -10.53
C GLY A 57 -2.10 2.88 -9.02
N TRP A 58 -3.31 2.57 -8.53
CA TRP A 58 -3.61 2.52 -7.09
C TRP A 58 -2.91 1.34 -6.38
N VAL A 59 -2.70 0.20 -7.06
CA VAL A 59 -1.92 -0.93 -6.51
C VAL A 59 -0.45 -0.55 -6.40
N ARG A 60 0.10 0.17 -7.41
CA ARG A 60 1.46 0.70 -7.32
C ARG A 60 1.64 1.68 -6.15
N GLN A 61 0.59 2.45 -5.82
CA GLN A 61 0.61 3.31 -4.64
C GLN A 61 0.65 2.51 -3.33
N LEU A 62 -0.08 1.37 -3.24
CA LEU A 62 0.00 0.47 -2.09
C LEU A 62 1.38 -0.13 -1.92
N ILE A 63 1.98 -0.64 -3.01
CA ILE A 63 3.35 -1.17 -3.00
C ILE A 63 4.34 -0.10 -2.50
N ALA A 64 4.21 1.14 -3.00
CA ALA A 64 5.05 2.25 -2.58
C ALA A 64 4.78 2.71 -1.13
N TYR A 65 3.57 2.54 -0.61
CA TYR A 65 3.24 2.86 0.78
C TYR A 65 3.92 1.86 1.73
N TYR A 66 3.71 0.56 1.53
CA TYR A 66 4.28 -0.48 2.38
C TYR A 66 5.78 -0.69 2.16
N GLY A 67 6.30 -0.40 0.97
CA GLY A 67 7.74 -0.43 0.70
C GLY A 67 8.53 0.69 1.41
N ARG A 68 7.91 1.86 1.65
CA ARG A 68 8.56 3.00 2.33
C ARG A 68 8.63 2.85 3.86
N LYS A 69 7.76 2.05 4.48
CA LYS A 69 7.77 1.81 5.93
C LYS A 69 8.98 0.98 6.42
N ARG A 70 9.86 0.53 5.53
CA ARG A 70 11.11 -0.19 5.85
C ARG A 70 12.27 0.72 6.33
N ALA A 71 12.16 2.04 6.16
CA ALA A 71 13.26 2.99 6.40
C ALA A 71 13.15 3.80 7.70
N ARG A 72 12.36 3.34 8.67
CA ARG A 72 12.23 3.97 10.00
C ARG A 72 12.30 2.92 11.09
#